data_AF-A0A158K2V0-F1
#
_entry.id   AF-A0A158K2V0-F1
#
_cell.length_a   1.000
_cell.length_b   1.000
_cell.length_c   1.000
_cell.angle_alpha   90.00
_cell.angle_beta   90.00
_cell.angle_gamma   90.00
#
_symmetry.space_group_name_H-M   'P 1'
#
loop_
_entity.id
_entity.type
_entity.pdbx_description
1 polymer ?
#
loop_
_entity_poly.entity_id
_entity_poly.type
_entity_poly.pdbx_seq_one_letter_code
_entity_poly.pdbx_strand_id
1 'polypeptide(L)'
;MTEFWTIAAAMLVGALLCVTWPLLRGAGRPDGPDSRALLVALYRDELERAESDRRTGALSKDAYESTRREIETRLFDDVDSVRPPGTIQASQGFAARAATAGLMVALLPSAVLALYLKLGEPRALALDATPGGQHEMASGTLDVMVSRLALRLRDRSGTADDWAMLARSYFVLDRANDAVAAYARAVALAPRDAQLRADYADALASARGSGLAGSSLEQIDAALALDAANPKALALAGSAALDRRDYAAALDYWQRLANALEPGTAAQTQARRNIDEARSLLAAKTPAASR
;
A
#
# COMPACT_ATOMS: atom_id res chain seq x y z
N MET A 1 -12.49 38.30 23.72
CA MET A 1 -11.48 38.26 22.65
C MET A 1 -10.11 37.83 23.18
N THR A 2 -9.62 38.40 24.28
CA THR A 2 -8.35 37.99 24.94
C THR A 2 -8.39 36.60 25.55
N GLU A 3 -9.55 36.15 26.05
CA GLU A 3 -9.72 34.81 26.65
C GLU A 3 -9.50 33.65 25.67
N PHE A 4 -9.83 33.82 24.39
CA PHE A 4 -9.57 32.81 23.38
C PHE A 4 -8.06 32.64 23.14
N TRP A 5 -7.33 33.76 23.09
CA TRP A 5 -5.89 33.76 22.86
C TRP A 5 -5.10 33.22 24.05
N THR A 6 -5.55 33.45 25.29
CA THR A 6 -4.92 32.86 26.48
C THR A 6 -5.12 31.34 26.51
N ILE A 7 -6.31 30.84 26.14
CA ILE A 7 -6.58 29.40 26.04
C ILE A 7 -5.75 28.76 24.92
N ALA A 8 -5.69 29.39 23.74
CA ALA A 8 -4.91 28.89 22.61
C ALA A 8 -3.40 28.84 22.93
N ALA A 9 -2.86 29.88 23.59
CA ALA A 9 -1.47 29.90 24.02
C ALA A 9 -1.18 28.83 25.09
N ALA A 10 -2.08 28.63 26.05
CA ALA A 10 -1.95 27.58 27.08
C ALA A 10 -1.98 26.18 26.46
N MET A 11 -2.86 25.94 25.47
CA MET A 11 -2.91 24.67 24.74
C MET A 11 -1.63 24.41 23.93
N LEU A 12 -1.05 25.44 23.31
CA LEU A 12 0.20 25.32 22.56
C LEU A 12 1.37 24.95 23.48
N VAL A 13 1.49 25.62 24.63
CA VAL A 13 2.51 25.32 25.64
C VAL A 13 2.29 23.91 26.21
N GLY A 14 1.05 23.53 26.47
CA GLY A 14 0.68 22.18 26.90
C GLY A 14 1.05 21.11 25.86
N ALA A 15 0.82 21.37 24.57
CA ALA A 15 1.21 20.47 23.48
C ALA A 15 2.74 20.35 23.37
N LEU A 16 3.46 21.47 23.47
CA LEU A 16 4.93 21.48 23.51
C LEU A 16 5.48 20.70 24.70
N LEU A 17 4.89 20.84 25.90
CA LEU A 17 5.25 20.07 27.09
C LEU A 17 4.93 18.58 26.93
N CYS A 18 3.76 18.26 26.38
CA CYS A 18 3.32 16.88 26.16
C CYS A 18 4.16 16.15 25.10
N VAL A 19 4.76 16.88 24.15
CA VAL A 19 5.69 16.33 23.14
C VAL A 19 7.12 16.26 23.67
N THR A 20 7.58 17.28 24.40
CA THR A 20 8.96 17.33 24.92
C THR A 20 9.16 16.41 26.11
N TRP A 21 8.15 16.21 26.96
CA TRP A 21 8.22 15.34 28.14
C TRP A 21 8.47 13.85 27.85
N PRO A 22 7.78 13.18 26.91
CA PRO A 22 8.09 11.80 26.52
C PRO A 22 9.36 11.70 25.68
N LEU A 23 9.85 12.81 25.11
CA LEU A 23 11.17 12.87 24.48
C LEU A 23 12.31 12.94 25.50
N LEU A 24 12.07 13.59 26.65
CA LEU A 24 13.03 13.75 27.75
C LEU A 24 13.00 12.60 28.75
N ARG A 25 11.84 11.99 28.95
CA ARG A 25 11.68 10.73 29.69
C ARG A 25 11.70 9.60 28.68
N GLY A 26 12.90 9.16 28.34
CA GLY A 26 13.13 7.95 27.56
C GLY A 26 12.23 6.84 28.09
N ALA A 27 11.20 6.50 27.32
CA ALA A 27 10.33 5.40 27.62
C ALA A 27 11.17 4.13 27.54
N GLY A 28 11.60 3.63 28.70
CA GLY A 28 11.98 2.23 28.84
C GLY A 28 10.79 1.39 28.42
N ARG A 29 10.78 0.95 27.17
CA ARG A 29 9.84 -0.07 26.71
C ARG A 29 10.13 -1.34 27.51
N PRO A 30 9.11 -2.07 27.98
CA PRO A 30 9.33 -3.40 28.55
C PRO A 30 10.05 -4.25 27.51
N ASP A 31 11.11 -4.93 27.93
CA ASP A 31 11.96 -5.77 27.11
C ASP A 31 11.09 -6.76 26.32
N GLY A 32 10.90 -6.50 25.03
CA GLY A 32 10.53 -7.55 24.08
C GLY A 32 11.62 -8.64 24.13
N PRO A 33 11.31 -9.89 23.75
CA PRO A 33 12.29 -10.97 23.76
C PRO A 33 13.57 -10.49 23.08
N ASP A 34 14.69 -10.59 23.81
CA ASP A 34 15.99 -10.08 23.39
C ASP A 34 16.26 -10.50 21.95
N SER A 35 16.26 -9.53 21.03
CA SER A 35 16.43 -9.80 19.60
C SER A 35 17.74 -10.56 19.34
N ARG A 36 18.74 -10.38 20.20
CA ARG A 36 19.99 -11.15 20.17
C ARG A 36 19.75 -12.60 20.56
N ALA A 37 18.98 -12.86 21.62
CA ALA A 37 18.65 -14.22 22.04
C ALA A 37 17.84 -14.98 20.99
N LEU A 38 16.90 -14.33 20.31
CA LEU A 38 16.13 -14.93 19.21
C LEU A 38 17.01 -15.22 17.98
N LEU A 39 17.88 -14.28 17.61
CA LEU A 39 18.82 -14.42 16.50
C LEU A 39 19.80 -15.58 16.76
N VAL A 40 20.36 -15.65 17.98
CA VAL A 40 21.25 -16.73 18.39
C VAL A 40 20.53 -18.09 18.38
N ALA A 41 19.26 -18.14 18.81
CA ALA A 41 18.47 -19.38 18.78
C ALA A 41 18.23 -19.89 17.34
N LEU A 42 18.00 -18.98 16.39
CA LEU A 42 17.80 -19.31 14.98
C LEU A 42 19.07 -19.92 14.36
N TYR A 43 20.21 -19.26 14.52
CA TYR A 43 21.48 -19.74 13.95
C TYR A 43 21.97 -21.05 14.58
N ARG A 44 21.63 -21.28 15.85
CA ARG A 44 21.92 -22.56 16.51
C ARG A 44 21.17 -23.74 15.88
N ASP A 45 19.89 -23.54 15.56
CA ASP A 45 19.08 -24.56 14.87
C ASP A 45 19.63 -24.87 13.47
N GLU A 46 20.11 -23.85 12.74
CA GLU A 46 20.75 -24.03 11.44
C GLU A 46 22.04 -24.85 11.53
N LEU A 47 22.86 -24.61 12.57
CA LEU A 47 24.08 -25.37 12.82
C LEU A 47 23.79 -26.85 13.17
N GLU A 48 22.74 -27.10 13.96
CA GLU A 48 22.31 -28.46 14.31
C GLU A 48 21.84 -29.24 13.08
N ARG A 49 21.15 -28.58 12.14
CA ARG A 49 20.78 -29.18 10.84
C ARG A 49 22.00 -29.52 10.00
N ALA A 50 22.95 -28.59 9.87
CA ALA A 50 24.19 -28.84 9.11
C ALA A 50 25.01 -30.02 9.68
N GLU A 51 25.04 -30.17 11.01
CA GLU A 51 25.69 -31.32 11.67
C GLU A 51 24.91 -32.63 11.44
N SER A 52 23.57 -32.59 11.42
CA SER A 52 22.75 -33.74 11.05
C SER A 52 23.00 -34.18 9.59
N ASP A 53 23.13 -33.24 8.67
CA ASP A 53 23.41 -33.51 7.25
C ASP A 53 24.82 -34.10 7.07
N ARG A 54 25.78 -33.67 7.87
CA ARG A 54 27.12 -34.29 7.93
C ARG A 54 27.07 -35.73 8.45
N ARG A 55 26.26 -36.00 9.48
CA ARG A 55 26.11 -37.35 10.07
C ARG A 55 25.41 -38.32 9.13
N THR A 56 24.43 -37.85 8.38
CA THR A 56 23.69 -38.65 7.38
C THR A 56 24.46 -38.81 6.06
N GLY A 57 25.62 -38.16 5.93
CA GLY A 57 26.45 -38.22 4.72
C GLY A 57 25.94 -37.35 3.57
N ALA A 58 24.90 -36.54 3.80
CA ALA A 58 24.41 -35.55 2.83
C ALA A 58 25.41 -34.41 2.62
N LEU A 59 26.26 -34.12 3.62
CA LEU A 59 27.28 -33.08 3.57
C LEU A 59 28.67 -33.67 3.81
N SER A 60 29.64 -33.36 2.93
CA SER A 60 31.04 -33.75 3.14
C SER A 60 31.64 -32.95 4.31
N LYS A 61 32.72 -33.48 4.92
CA LYS A 61 33.40 -32.79 6.02
C LYS A 61 33.88 -31.38 5.64
N ASP A 62 34.45 -31.25 4.44
CA ASP A 62 34.97 -29.95 3.97
C ASP A 62 33.82 -28.96 3.67
N ALA A 63 32.69 -29.45 3.17
CA ALA A 63 31.50 -28.63 2.97
C ALA A 63 30.89 -28.17 4.30
N TYR A 64 30.82 -29.04 5.32
CA TYR A 64 30.39 -28.68 6.67
C TYR A 64 31.25 -27.57 7.27
N GLU A 65 32.57 -27.69 7.20
CA GLU A 65 33.49 -26.65 7.73
C GLU A 65 33.38 -25.32 6.98
N SER A 66 32.99 -25.33 5.71
CA SER A 66 32.69 -24.11 4.95
C SER A 66 31.39 -23.47 5.42
N THR A 67 30.30 -24.25 5.46
CA THR A 67 28.97 -23.79 5.89
C THR A 67 28.99 -23.28 7.31
N ARG A 68 29.68 -23.98 8.21
CA ARG A 68 29.85 -23.56 9.61
C ARG A 68 30.52 -22.20 9.72
N ARG A 69 31.64 -21.97 9.01
CA ARG A 69 32.36 -20.68 9.03
C ARG A 69 31.52 -19.54 8.50
N GLU A 70 30.73 -19.80 7.47
CA GLU A 70 29.80 -18.81 6.91
C GLU A 70 28.69 -18.44 7.92
N ILE A 71 28.08 -19.44 8.57
CA ILE A 71 27.09 -19.23 9.63
C ILE A 71 27.69 -18.43 10.79
N GLU A 72 28.90 -18.78 11.25
CA GLU A 72 29.61 -18.06 12.32
C GLU A 72 29.91 -16.59 11.95
N THR A 73 30.30 -16.34 10.70
CA THR A 73 30.58 -14.98 10.20
C THR A 73 29.32 -14.14 10.15
N ARG A 74 28.22 -14.69 9.62
CA ARG A 74 26.92 -14.00 9.55
C ARG A 74 26.34 -13.74 10.94
N LEU A 75 26.44 -14.71 11.85
CA LEU A 75 26.01 -14.54 13.24
C LEU A 75 26.77 -13.38 13.91
N PHE A 76 28.09 -13.27 13.68
CA PHE A 76 28.88 -12.18 14.23
C PHE A 76 28.41 -10.81 13.71
N ASP A 77 28.20 -10.69 12.40
CA ASP A 77 27.73 -9.45 11.75
C ASP A 77 26.31 -9.06 12.19
N ASP A 78 25.40 -10.04 12.29
CA ASP A 78 24.02 -9.83 12.73
C ASP A 78 23.93 -9.51 14.24
N VAL A 79 24.81 -10.08 15.09
CA VAL A 79 24.85 -9.77 16.53
C VAL A 79 25.47 -8.40 16.79
N ASP A 80 26.47 -7.98 16.00
CA ASP A 80 27.13 -6.68 16.13
C ASP A 80 26.25 -5.54 15.58
N SER A 81 25.48 -5.81 14.51
CA SER A 81 24.48 -4.89 13.98
C SER A 81 23.27 -4.70 14.91
N VAL A 82 22.93 -5.70 15.72
CA VAL A 82 21.98 -5.56 16.84
C VAL A 82 22.69 -4.87 18.01
N ARG A 83 22.77 -3.53 17.97
CA ARG A 83 23.42 -2.68 18.98
C ARG A 83 22.82 -2.87 20.39
N PRO A 84 23.63 -2.96 21.47
CA PRO A 84 23.07 -3.10 22.82
C PRO A 84 22.32 -1.82 23.23
N PRO A 85 21.19 -1.93 23.94
CA PRO A 85 20.54 -0.75 24.52
C PRO A 85 21.40 -0.25 25.69
N GLY A 86 22.15 0.82 25.47
CA GLY A 86 22.82 1.55 26.55
C GLY A 86 24.26 1.92 26.27
N THR A 87 24.48 2.92 25.42
CA THR A 87 25.60 3.85 25.59
C THR A 87 25.20 5.22 25.07
N ILE A 88 24.52 6.01 25.91
CA ILE A 88 24.40 7.45 25.67
C ILE A 88 25.71 8.08 26.12
N GLN A 89 26.58 8.40 25.16
CA GLN A 89 27.77 9.20 25.41
C GLN A 89 27.36 10.68 25.31
N ALA A 90 27.29 11.36 26.45
CA ALA A 90 26.99 12.79 26.53
C ALA A 90 28.09 13.59 25.82
N SER A 91 27.78 14.18 24.66
CA SER A 91 28.67 15.13 23.99
C SER A 91 28.24 16.55 24.28
N GLN A 92 29.16 17.33 24.85
CA GLN A 92 29.02 18.74 25.24
C GLN A 92 28.77 19.71 24.07
N GLY A 93 28.43 19.21 22.87
CA GLY A 93 28.07 20.00 21.69
C GLY A 93 26.56 20.17 21.45
N PHE A 94 25.71 19.52 22.25
CA PHE A 94 24.24 19.54 22.06
C PHE A 94 23.61 20.89 22.41
N ALA A 95 24.09 21.57 23.46
CA ALA A 95 23.51 22.83 23.92
C ALA A 95 23.70 24.00 22.93
N ALA A 96 24.88 24.10 22.28
CA ALA A 96 25.17 25.16 21.31
C ALA A 96 24.52 24.92 19.94
N ARG A 97 24.30 23.65 19.55
CA ARG A 97 23.61 23.28 18.31
C ARG A 97 22.09 23.31 18.42
N ALA A 98 21.53 23.14 19.63
CA ALA A 98 20.09 23.27 19.88
C ALA A 98 19.58 24.72 19.75
N ALA A 99 20.39 25.72 20.11
CA ALA A 99 20.02 27.14 19.99
C ALA A 99 19.95 27.63 18.53
N THR A 100 20.89 27.18 17.68
CA THR A 100 20.91 27.51 16.25
C THR A 100 19.87 26.72 15.45
N ALA A 101 19.61 25.45 15.81
CA ALA A 101 18.52 24.67 15.24
C ALA A 101 17.13 25.23 15.61
N GLY A 102 16.94 25.70 16.84
CA GLY A 102 15.67 26.32 17.27
C GLY A 102 15.33 27.60 16.49
N LEU A 103 16.34 28.44 16.19
CA LEU A 103 16.15 29.66 15.41
C LEU A 103 15.81 29.37 13.94
N MET A 104 16.44 28.36 13.35
CA MET A 104 16.15 27.91 11.97
C MET A 104 14.79 27.21 11.86
N VAL A 105 14.41 26.38 12.83
CA VAL A 105 13.10 25.72 12.88
C VAL A 105 11.96 26.72 13.11
N ALA A 106 12.22 27.91 13.66
CA ALA A 106 11.21 28.95 13.79
C ALA A 106 11.11 29.86 12.55
N LEU A 107 12.24 30.25 11.95
CA LEU A 107 12.26 31.22 10.84
C LEU A 107 11.97 30.59 9.47
N LEU A 108 12.46 29.37 9.21
CA LEU A 108 12.30 28.71 7.91
C LEU A 108 10.86 28.31 7.58
N PRO A 109 10.09 27.62 8.46
CA PRO A 109 8.71 27.26 8.13
C PRO A 109 7.79 28.48 8.07
N SER A 110 8.11 29.55 8.82
CA SER A 110 7.37 30.82 8.76
C SER A 110 7.54 31.52 7.40
N ALA A 111 8.78 31.55 6.88
CA ALA A 111 9.08 32.10 5.56
C ALA A 111 8.52 31.24 4.42
N VAL A 112 8.59 29.91 4.56
CA VAL A 112 8.03 28.94 3.59
C VAL A 112 6.49 29.00 3.57
N LEU A 113 5.83 29.11 4.73
CA LEU A 113 4.37 29.24 4.83
C LEU A 113 3.88 30.56 4.22
N ALA A 114 4.59 31.67 4.48
CA ALA A 114 4.25 32.97 3.91
C ALA A 114 4.43 33.01 2.38
N LEU A 115 5.43 32.31 1.85
CA LEU A 115 5.68 32.20 0.41
C LEU A 115 4.69 31.22 -0.26
N TYR A 116 4.34 30.13 0.41
CA TYR A 116 3.40 29.09 -0.05
C TYR A 116 1.97 29.61 -0.17
N LEU A 117 1.50 30.41 0.79
CA LEU A 117 0.17 31.04 0.73
C LEU A 117 0.05 32.11 -0.35
N LYS A 118 1.17 32.66 -0.84
CA LYS A 118 1.19 33.70 -1.88
C LYS A 118 1.36 33.17 -3.30
N LEU A 119 1.96 31.98 -3.48
CA LEU A 119 2.39 31.49 -4.80
C LEU A 119 1.92 30.07 -5.17
N GLY A 120 1.42 29.26 -4.23
CA GLY A 120 1.15 27.84 -4.47
C GLY A 120 -0.34 27.46 -4.51
N GLU A 121 -0.80 26.82 -5.60
CA GLU A 121 -2.02 26.00 -5.62
C GLU A 121 -1.77 24.68 -4.85
N PRO A 122 -2.43 24.44 -3.71
CA PRO A 122 -1.94 23.52 -2.70
C PRO A 122 -2.47 22.07 -2.82
N ARG A 123 -2.67 21.53 -4.03
CA ARG A 123 -3.40 20.24 -4.15
C ARG A 123 -2.94 19.18 -5.14
N ALA A 124 -1.76 19.26 -5.75
CA ALA A 124 -1.35 18.19 -6.65
C ALA A 124 0.18 17.96 -6.66
N LEU A 125 0.59 16.71 -6.46
CA LEU A 125 1.76 16.07 -7.11
C LEU A 125 3.18 16.08 -6.48
N ALA A 126 3.38 15.90 -5.18
CA ALA A 126 4.73 15.48 -4.74
C ALA A 126 4.76 14.73 -3.40
N LEU A 127 4.03 13.61 -3.30
CA LEU A 127 4.44 12.50 -2.45
C LEU A 127 4.93 11.41 -3.40
N ASP A 128 6.24 11.43 -3.68
CA ASP A 128 7.09 10.25 -3.96
C ASP A 128 8.46 10.70 -4.47
N ALA A 129 9.47 10.67 -3.59
CA ALA A 129 10.88 10.54 -3.96
C ALA A 129 11.76 10.30 -2.72
N THR A 130 11.90 9.06 -2.28
CA THR A 130 13.15 8.61 -1.64
C THR A 130 13.51 7.26 -2.25
N PRO A 131 14.54 7.17 -3.12
CA PRO A 131 14.84 5.95 -3.87
C PRO A 131 15.58 4.92 -3.00
N GLY A 132 15.15 3.65 -3.09
CA GLY A 132 16.06 2.51 -3.01
C GLY A 132 15.90 1.55 -1.82
N GLY A 133 16.00 2.00 -0.57
CA GLY A 133 16.19 1.06 0.55
C GLY A 133 14.92 0.55 1.25
N GLN A 134 13.89 1.39 1.35
CA GLN A 134 12.72 1.10 2.19
C GLN A 134 11.59 0.40 1.42
N HIS A 135 11.47 0.66 0.12
CA HIS A 135 10.44 0.05 -0.74
C HIS A 135 10.73 -1.42 -1.05
N GLU A 136 12.00 -1.82 -1.23
CA GLU A 136 12.36 -3.22 -1.46
C GLU A 136 12.17 -4.08 -0.20
N MET A 137 12.57 -3.60 0.98
CA MET A 137 12.30 -4.30 2.23
C MET A 137 10.80 -4.38 2.56
N ALA A 138 10.05 -3.31 2.32
CA ALA A 138 8.59 -3.31 2.53
C ALA A 138 7.89 -4.27 1.56
N SER A 139 8.30 -4.31 0.29
CA SER A 139 7.75 -5.24 -0.71
C SER A 139 8.09 -6.69 -0.39
N GLY A 140 9.33 -6.97 0.03
CA GLY A 140 9.74 -8.31 0.47
C GLY A 140 8.99 -8.79 1.71
N THR A 141 8.75 -7.90 2.68
CA THR A 141 7.93 -8.21 3.86
C THR A 141 6.47 -8.51 3.48
N LEU A 142 5.91 -7.73 2.55
CA LEU A 142 4.54 -7.93 2.07
C LEU A 142 4.39 -9.26 1.31
N ASP A 143 5.33 -9.62 0.45
CA ASP A 143 5.31 -10.89 -0.29
C ASP A 143 5.35 -12.11 0.64
N VAL A 144 6.15 -12.06 1.72
CA VAL A 144 6.17 -13.11 2.75
C VAL A 144 4.82 -13.23 3.46
N MET A 145 4.18 -12.11 3.81
CA MET A 145 2.87 -12.11 4.46
C MET A 145 1.78 -12.69 3.55
N VAL A 146 1.78 -12.29 2.27
CA VAL A 146 0.85 -12.79 1.25
C VAL A 146 1.04 -14.28 1.01
N SER A 147 2.28 -14.75 0.95
CA SER A 147 2.60 -16.17 0.80
C SER A 147 2.10 -17.02 1.98
N ARG A 148 2.25 -16.53 3.21
CA ARG A 148 1.70 -17.20 4.42
C ARG A 148 0.17 -17.24 4.39
N LEU A 149 -0.48 -16.17 3.94
CA LEU A 149 -1.93 -16.12 3.79
C LEU A 149 -2.40 -17.15 2.74
N ALA A 150 -1.77 -17.18 1.57
CA ALA A 150 -2.09 -18.12 0.51
C ALA A 150 -1.96 -19.58 0.99
N LEU A 151 -0.90 -19.90 1.73
CA LEU A 151 -0.69 -21.23 2.31
C LEU A 151 -1.82 -21.61 3.29
N ARG A 152 -2.19 -20.68 4.17
CA ARG A 152 -3.27 -20.89 5.14
C ARG A 152 -4.61 -21.16 4.44
N LEU A 153 -4.93 -20.40 3.39
CA LEU A 153 -6.21 -20.51 2.69
C LEU A 153 -6.30 -21.80 1.86
N ARG A 154 -5.16 -22.30 1.38
CA ARG A 154 -5.08 -23.62 0.75
C ARG A 154 -5.38 -24.75 1.74
N ASP A 155 -4.87 -24.66 2.97
CA ASP A 155 -4.90 -25.76 3.92
C ASP A 155 -6.16 -25.76 4.83
N ARG A 156 -6.79 -24.60 5.10
CA ARG A 156 -7.89 -24.48 6.08
C ARG A 156 -9.25 -24.04 5.52
N SER A 157 -9.42 -23.96 4.19
CA SER A 157 -10.60 -23.40 3.50
C SER A 157 -11.00 -22.01 3.99
N GLY A 158 -10.72 -20.98 3.19
CA GLY A 158 -11.10 -19.58 3.51
C GLY A 158 -12.52 -19.21 3.13
N THR A 159 -13.01 -18.10 3.70
CA THR A 159 -14.25 -17.42 3.27
C THR A 159 -14.03 -16.62 1.97
N ALA A 160 -15.12 -16.16 1.34
CA ALA A 160 -15.01 -15.31 0.15
C ALA A 160 -14.18 -14.04 0.44
N ASP A 161 -14.35 -13.43 1.62
CA ASP A 161 -13.60 -12.24 2.03
C ASP A 161 -12.11 -12.50 2.21
N ASP A 162 -11.74 -13.68 2.72
CA ASP A 162 -10.34 -14.07 2.86
C ASP A 162 -9.65 -14.21 1.50
N TRP A 163 -10.34 -14.82 0.53
CA TRP A 163 -9.86 -14.94 -0.85
C TRP A 163 -9.82 -13.59 -1.56
N ALA A 164 -10.81 -12.72 -1.33
CA ALA A 164 -10.81 -11.35 -1.87
C ALA A 164 -9.66 -10.52 -1.30
N MET A 165 -9.35 -10.66 0.00
CA MET A 165 -8.19 -10.02 0.61
C MET A 165 -6.89 -10.49 -0.02
N LEU A 166 -6.71 -11.80 -0.20
CA LEU A 166 -5.54 -12.35 -0.89
C LEU A 166 -5.40 -11.76 -2.31
N ALA A 167 -6.52 -11.68 -3.05
CA ALA A 167 -6.53 -11.13 -4.40
C ALA A 167 -6.15 -9.65 -4.45
N ARG A 168 -6.67 -8.83 -3.52
CA ARG A 168 -6.28 -7.41 -3.37
C ARG A 168 -4.79 -7.27 -3.06
N SER A 169 -4.24 -8.14 -2.21
CA SER A 169 -2.81 -8.12 -1.91
C SER A 169 -1.96 -8.47 -3.14
N TYR A 170 -2.38 -9.44 -3.96
CA TYR A 170 -1.69 -9.73 -5.22
C TYR A 170 -1.73 -8.56 -6.19
N PHE A 171 -2.84 -7.82 -6.25
CA PHE A 171 -2.93 -6.61 -7.05
C PHE A 171 -1.94 -5.52 -6.65
N VAL A 172 -1.79 -5.28 -5.34
CA VAL A 172 -0.80 -4.32 -4.81
C VAL A 172 0.63 -4.74 -5.15
N LEU A 173 0.88 -6.05 -5.26
CA LEU A 173 2.17 -6.61 -5.66
C LEU A 173 2.36 -6.71 -7.18
N ASP A 174 1.48 -6.11 -8.00
CA ASP A 174 1.48 -6.19 -9.47
C ASP A 174 1.39 -7.63 -10.02
N ARG A 175 0.79 -8.54 -9.24
CA ARG A 175 0.60 -9.96 -9.57
C ARG A 175 -0.82 -10.24 -10.04
N ALA A 176 -1.23 -9.57 -11.12
CA ALA A 176 -2.61 -9.63 -11.63
C ALA A 176 -3.11 -11.06 -11.93
N ASN A 177 -2.25 -11.94 -12.46
CA ASN A 177 -2.62 -13.34 -12.73
C ASN A 177 -2.97 -14.13 -11.45
N ASP A 178 -2.23 -13.89 -10.36
CA ASP A 178 -2.49 -14.54 -9.07
C ASP A 178 -3.76 -13.96 -8.43
N ALA A 179 -3.99 -12.65 -8.60
CA ALA A 179 -5.21 -11.99 -8.18
C ALA A 179 -6.45 -12.58 -8.88
N VAL A 180 -6.37 -12.86 -10.18
CA VAL A 180 -7.43 -13.52 -10.96
C VAL A 180 -7.78 -14.87 -10.33
N ALA A 181 -6.79 -15.71 -10.00
CA ALA A 181 -7.04 -17.01 -9.40
C ALA A 181 -7.70 -16.90 -8.01
N ALA A 182 -7.27 -15.95 -7.17
CA ALA A 182 -7.85 -15.72 -5.85
C ALA A 182 -9.27 -15.15 -5.94
N TYR A 183 -9.54 -14.19 -6.82
CA TYR A 183 -10.90 -13.67 -7.04
C TYR A 183 -11.84 -14.71 -7.63
N ALA A 184 -11.36 -15.59 -8.52
CA ALA A 184 -12.18 -16.69 -9.04
C ALA A 184 -12.70 -17.59 -7.90
N ARG A 185 -11.86 -17.87 -6.90
CA ARG A 185 -12.28 -18.61 -5.69
C ARG A 185 -13.25 -17.80 -4.85
N ALA A 186 -13.01 -16.51 -4.66
CA ALA A 186 -13.90 -15.63 -3.91
C ALA A 186 -15.31 -15.57 -4.54
N VAL A 187 -15.40 -15.35 -5.86
CA VAL A 187 -16.68 -15.31 -6.60
C VAL A 187 -17.38 -16.67 -6.60
N ALA A 188 -16.64 -17.79 -6.62
CA ALA A 188 -17.23 -19.12 -6.49
C ALA A 188 -17.90 -19.33 -5.12
N LEU A 189 -17.36 -18.73 -4.05
CA LEU A 189 -17.90 -18.79 -2.69
C LEU A 189 -19.04 -17.78 -2.46
N ALA A 190 -18.98 -16.61 -3.08
CA ALA A 190 -19.98 -15.55 -2.98
C ALA A 190 -20.45 -15.07 -4.37
N PRO A 191 -21.19 -15.88 -5.14
CA PRO A 191 -21.55 -15.57 -6.52
C PRO A 191 -22.58 -14.44 -6.65
N ARG A 192 -23.18 -13.97 -5.55
CA ARG A 192 -24.18 -12.89 -5.54
C ARG A 192 -23.63 -11.57 -5.03
N ASP A 193 -22.32 -11.48 -4.84
CA ASP A 193 -21.66 -10.22 -4.47
C ASP A 193 -21.28 -9.45 -5.74
N ALA A 194 -21.96 -8.31 -5.98
CA ALA A 194 -21.73 -7.46 -7.14
C ALA A 194 -20.35 -6.80 -7.11
N GLN A 195 -19.90 -6.36 -5.92
CA GLN A 195 -18.61 -5.70 -5.76
C GLN A 195 -17.47 -6.67 -6.04
N LEU A 196 -17.58 -7.90 -5.51
CA LEU A 196 -16.58 -8.93 -5.72
C LEU A 196 -16.44 -9.33 -7.20
N ARG A 197 -17.56 -9.36 -7.94
CA ARG A 197 -17.54 -9.58 -9.39
C ARG A 197 -16.89 -8.41 -10.14
N ALA A 198 -17.17 -7.17 -9.76
CA ALA A 198 -16.53 -6.01 -10.35
C ALA A 198 -15.01 -5.99 -10.07
N ASP A 199 -14.59 -6.37 -8.86
CA ASP A 199 -13.17 -6.52 -8.51
C ASP A 199 -12.51 -7.67 -9.30
N TYR A 200 -13.21 -8.77 -9.53
CA TYR A 200 -12.72 -9.86 -10.37
C TYR A 200 -12.57 -9.44 -11.85
N ALA A 201 -13.53 -8.69 -12.38
CA ALA A 201 -13.46 -8.15 -13.74
C ALA A 201 -12.23 -7.27 -13.97
N ASP A 202 -11.92 -6.42 -13.00
CA ASP A 202 -10.74 -5.56 -12.98
C ASP A 202 -9.43 -6.39 -13.00
N ALA A 203 -9.40 -7.47 -12.21
CA ALA A 203 -8.30 -8.44 -12.21
C ALA A 203 -8.07 -9.08 -13.58
N LEU A 204 -9.15 -9.52 -14.22
CA LEU A 204 -9.11 -10.13 -15.55
C LEU A 204 -8.62 -9.15 -16.61
N ALA A 205 -9.02 -7.88 -16.51
CA ALA A 205 -8.61 -6.83 -17.43
C ALA A 205 -7.14 -6.43 -17.26
N SER A 206 -6.64 -6.43 -16.03
CA SER A 206 -5.25 -6.13 -15.69
C SER A 206 -4.30 -7.29 -15.98
N ALA A 207 -4.80 -8.53 -16.02
CA ALA A 207 -4.04 -9.69 -16.45
C ALA A 207 -3.68 -9.61 -17.95
N ARG A 208 -2.51 -10.15 -18.31
CA ARG A 208 -1.89 -9.94 -19.63
C ARG A 208 -2.84 -10.30 -20.78
N GLY A 209 -3.20 -9.27 -21.58
CA GLY A 209 -3.74 -9.42 -22.94
C GLY A 209 -5.26 -9.43 -23.09
N SER A 210 -6.04 -9.33 -22.00
CA SER A 210 -7.50 -9.46 -22.06
C SER A 210 -8.24 -8.12 -22.21
N GLY A 211 -7.74 -7.06 -21.56
CA GLY A 211 -8.47 -5.79 -21.45
C GLY A 211 -9.89 -5.96 -20.90
N LEU A 212 -10.76 -4.99 -21.16
CA LEU A 212 -12.16 -5.03 -20.73
C LEU A 212 -13.06 -5.80 -21.72
N ALA A 213 -12.63 -7.00 -22.11
CA ALA A 213 -13.32 -7.86 -23.06
C ALA A 213 -13.42 -9.31 -22.55
N GLY A 214 -14.19 -10.14 -23.27
CA GLY A 214 -14.38 -11.56 -22.92
C GLY A 214 -14.87 -11.74 -21.48
N SER A 215 -14.16 -12.58 -20.71
CA SER A 215 -14.54 -12.88 -19.32
C SER A 215 -14.56 -11.67 -18.39
N SER A 216 -13.78 -10.60 -18.65
CA SER A 216 -13.88 -9.38 -17.85
C SER A 216 -15.26 -8.74 -18.05
N LEU A 217 -15.71 -8.61 -19.30
CA LEU A 217 -17.03 -8.06 -19.62
C LEU A 217 -18.17 -8.90 -19.05
N GLU A 218 -18.06 -10.23 -19.10
CA GLU A 218 -19.04 -11.14 -18.48
C GLU A 218 -19.19 -10.89 -16.97
N GLN A 219 -18.09 -10.62 -16.26
CA GLN A 219 -18.14 -10.29 -14.83
C GLN A 219 -18.68 -8.89 -14.56
N ILE A 220 -18.40 -7.91 -15.43
CA ILE A 220 -19.00 -6.56 -15.36
C ILE A 220 -20.52 -6.65 -15.50
N ASP A 221 -21.00 -7.37 -16.52
CA ASP A 221 -22.43 -7.53 -16.78
C ASP A 221 -23.12 -8.28 -15.62
N ALA A 222 -22.48 -9.33 -15.09
CA ALA A 222 -22.98 -10.05 -13.93
C ALA A 222 -23.03 -9.17 -12.66
N ALA A 223 -22.04 -8.28 -12.46
CA ALA A 223 -22.05 -7.33 -11.36
C ALA A 223 -23.20 -6.33 -11.50
N LEU A 224 -23.40 -5.75 -12.69
CA LEU A 224 -24.48 -4.79 -12.96
C LEU A 224 -25.88 -5.42 -12.91
N ALA A 225 -25.99 -6.72 -13.19
CA ALA A 225 -27.24 -7.46 -13.03
C ALA A 225 -27.62 -7.66 -11.55
N LEU A 226 -26.64 -7.76 -10.66
CA LEU A 226 -26.84 -7.87 -9.21
C LEU A 226 -27.06 -6.50 -8.56
N ASP A 227 -26.28 -5.51 -8.96
CA ASP A 227 -26.37 -4.13 -8.51
C ASP A 227 -26.13 -3.17 -9.68
N ALA A 228 -27.23 -2.63 -10.21
CA ALA A 228 -27.21 -1.69 -11.32
C ALA A 228 -26.55 -0.34 -10.97
N ALA A 229 -26.32 -0.04 -9.69
CA ALA A 229 -25.68 1.17 -9.22
C ALA A 229 -24.24 0.95 -8.75
N ASN A 230 -23.68 -0.27 -8.89
CA ASN A 230 -22.33 -0.56 -8.42
C ASN A 230 -21.30 0.38 -9.09
N PRO A 231 -20.60 1.24 -8.32
CA PRO A 231 -19.76 2.27 -8.91
C PRO A 231 -18.60 1.71 -9.74
N LYS A 232 -17.99 0.62 -9.29
CA LYS A 232 -16.85 0.01 -9.99
C LYS A 232 -17.30 -0.66 -11.29
N ALA A 233 -18.40 -1.42 -11.25
CA ALA A 233 -18.94 -2.06 -12.44
C ALA A 233 -19.38 -1.03 -13.50
N LEU A 234 -20.01 0.08 -13.08
CA LEU A 234 -20.35 1.18 -13.98
C LEU A 234 -19.12 1.85 -14.60
N ALA A 235 -18.08 2.08 -13.80
CA ALA A 235 -16.82 2.64 -14.30
C ALA A 235 -16.18 1.74 -15.37
N LEU A 236 -16.06 0.44 -15.08
CA LEU A 236 -15.49 -0.55 -15.98
C LEU A 236 -16.34 -0.74 -17.24
N ALA A 237 -17.67 -0.78 -17.12
CA ALA A 237 -18.58 -0.88 -18.27
C ALA A 237 -18.46 0.33 -19.21
N GLY A 238 -18.35 1.53 -18.65
CA GLY A 238 -18.13 2.76 -19.42
C GLY A 238 -16.81 2.72 -20.19
N SER A 239 -15.72 2.31 -19.53
CA SER A 239 -14.41 2.14 -20.18
C SER A 239 -14.44 1.05 -21.26
N ALA A 240 -15.09 -0.09 -21.00
CA ALA A 240 -15.22 -1.17 -21.96
C ALA A 240 -16.02 -0.74 -23.21
N ALA A 241 -17.06 0.08 -23.02
CA ALA A 241 -17.83 0.65 -24.12
C ALA A 241 -17.01 1.67 -24.92
N LEU A 242 -16.21 2.51 -24.25
CA LEU A 242 -15.30 3.45 -24.89
C LEU A 242 -14.27 2.74 -25.77
N ASP A 243 -13.64 1.68 -25.26
CA ASP A 243 -12.65 0.86 -25.98
C ASP A 243 -13.24 0.28 -27.27
N ARG A 244 -14.51 -0.11 -27.24
CA ARG A 244 -15.28 -0.60 -28.41
C ARG A 244 -15.84 0.52 -29.30
N ARG A 245 -15.56 1.79 -28.99
CA ARG A 245 -16.10 2.99 -29.67
C ARG A 245 -17.63 3.10 -29.65
N ASP A 246 -18.24 2.51 -28.64
CA ASP A 246 -19.66 2.69 -28.30
C ASP A 246 -19.80 3.86 -27.32
N TYR A 247 -19.64 5.07 -27.86
CA TYR A 247 -19.65 6.30 -27.07
C TYR A 247 -21.02 6.57 -26.42
N ALA A 248 -22.11 6.04 -26.99
CA ALA A 248 -23.44 6.20 -26.43
C ALA A 248 -23.61 5.35 -25.16
N ALA A 249 -23.19 4.08 -25.20
CA ALA A 249 -23.21 3.24 -24.01
C ALA A 249 -22.22 3.74 -22.93
N ALA A 250 -21.01 4.16 -23.33
CA ALA A 250 -20.03 4.74 -22.41
C ALA A 250 -20.60 5.95 -21.64
N LEU A 251 -21.30 6.83 -22.37
CA LEU A 251 -21.95 8.00 -21.81
C LEU A 251 -23.04 7.62 -20.79
N ASP A 252 -23.87 6.61 -21.08
CA ASP A 252 -24.91 6.13 -20.14
C ASP A 252 -24.30 5.63 -18.83
N TYR A 253 -23.31 4.72 -18.92
CA TYR A 253 -22.68 4.13 -17.74
C TYR A 253 -22.02 5.18 -16.85
N TRP A 254 -21.28 6.12 -17.44
CA TRP A 254 -20.63 7.17 -16.64
C TRP A 254 -21.61 8.21 -16.09
N GLN A 255 -22.72 8.48 -16.76
CA GLN A 255 -23.80 9.31 -16.19
C GLN A 255 -24.41 8.66 -14.96
N ARG A 256 -24.74 7.37 -15.04
CA ARG A 256 -25.23 6.59 -13.90
C ARG A 256 -24.21 6.58 -12.76
N LEU A 257 -22.92 6.40 -13.08
CA LEU A 257 -21.84 6.48 -12.10
C LEU A 257 -21.77 7.85 -11.42
N ALA A 258 -21.78 8.94 -12.19
CA ALA A 258 -21.69 10.29 -11.65
C ALA A 258 -22.88 10.64 -10.74
N ASN A 259 -24.06 10.10 -11.03
CA ASN A 259 -25.28 10.27 -10.23
C ASN A 259 -25.28 9.41 -8.95
N ALA A 260 -24.62 8.24 -8.98
CA ALA A 260 -24.50 7.36 -7.81
C ALA A 260 -23.43 7.83 -6.81
N LEU A 261 -22.46 8.64 -7.26
CA LEU A 261 -21.36 9.13 -6.43
C LEU A 261 -21.70 10.44 -5.69
N GLU A 262 -21.13 10.59 -4.49
CA GLU A 262 -21.26 11.81 -3.71
C GLU A 262 -20.72 13.06 -4.46
N PRO A 263 -21.45 14.18 -4.42
CA PRO A 263 -21.03 15.44 -5.01
C PRO A 263 -19.67 15.93 -4.52
N GLY A 264 -18.80 16.35 -5.46
CA GLY A 264 -17.51 16.95 -5.13
C GLY A 264 -16.37 15.96 -4.84
N THR A 265 -16.62 14.66 -4.93
CA THR A 265 -15.56 13.65 -4.84
C THR A 265 -14.68 13.65 -6.10
N ALA A 266 -13.42 13.21 -5.94
CA ALA A 266 -12.51 13.03 -7.07
C ALA A 266 -13.07 12.04 -8.11
N ALA A 267 -13.70 10.96 -7.64
CA ALA A 267 -14.34 9.95 -8.49
C ALA A 267 -15.49 10.56 -9.33
N GLN A 268 -16.36 11.37 -8.73
CA GLN A 268 -17.42 12.05 -9.48
C GLN A 268 -16.84 13.03 -10.51
N THR A 269 -15.78 13.75 -10.14
CA THR A 269 -15.11 14.67 -11.06
C THR A 269 -14.50 13.92 -12.26
N GLN A 270 -13.89 12.75 -12.03
CA GLN A 270 -13.40 11.89 -13.11
C GLN A 270 -14.53 11.37 -13.99
N ALA A 271 -15.64 10.90 -13.40
CA ALA A 271 -16.81 10.45 -14.16
C ALA A 271 -17.35 11.57 -15.07
N ARG A 272 -17.40 12.82 -14.59
CA ARG A 272 -17.79 13.99 -15.40
C ARG A 272 -16.83 14.26 -16.56
N ARG A 273 -15.52 14.14 -16.34
CA ARG A 273 -14.53 14.25 -17.44
C ARG A 273 -14.75 13.19 -18.51
N ASN A 274 -14.94 11.93 -18.10
CA ASN A 274 -15.19 10.83 -19.03
C ASN A 274 -16.50 11.04 -19.83
N ILE A 275 -17.54 11.59 -19.19
CA ILE A 275 -18.80 11.98 -19.85
C ILE A 275 -18.55 13.03 -20.94
N ASP A 276 -17.78 14.08 -20.64
CA ASP A 276 -17.50 15.16 -21.60
C ASP A 276 -16.66 14.65 -22.78
N GLU A 277 -15.68 13.79 -22.51
CA GLU A 277 -14.92 13.09 -23.54
C GLU A 277 -15.82 12.23 -24.44
N ALA A 278 -16.67 11.36 -23.86
CA ALA A 278 -17.61 10.53 -24.62
C ALA A 278 -18.54 11.36 -25.50
N ARG A 279 -19.06 12.49 -25.00
CA ARG A 279 -19.89 13.42 -25.79
C ARG A 279 -19.13 13.98 -26.98
N SER A 280 -17.89 14.41 -26.76
CA SER A 280 -17.06 14.96 -27.83
C SER A 280 -16.80 13.93 -28.94
N LEU A 281 -16.50 12.68 -28.56
CA LEU A 281 -16.26 11.57 -29.50
C LEU A 281 -17.53 11.16 -30.26
N LEU A 282 -18.67 11.14 -29.58
CA LEU A 282 -19.97 10.87 -30.19
C LEU A 282 -20.36 11.95 -31.21
N ALA A 283 -20.14 13.22 -30.89
CA ALA A 283 -20.36 14.34 -31.80
C ALA A 283 -19.43 14.29 -33.01
N ALA A 284 -18.15 13.95 -32.82
CA ALA A 284 -17.20 13.80 -33.92
C ALA A 284 -17.56 12.63 -34.87
N LYS A 285 -18.13 11.54 -34.33
CA LYS A 285 -18.62 10.40 -35.12
C LYS A 285 -19.89 10.71 -35.92
N THR A 286 -20.66 11.70 -35.47
CA THR A 286 -21.92 12.15 -36.10
C THR A 286 -21.70 13.54 -36.67
N PRO A 287 -20.92 13.70 -37.78
CA PRO A 287 -20.74 15.01 -38.37
C PRO A 287 -22.11 15.58 -38.67
N ALA A 288 -22.39 16.74 -38.06
CA ALA A 288 -23.64 17.45 -38.25
C ALA A 288 -23.91 17.53 -39.75
N ALA A 289 -25.05 16.98 -40.19
CA ALA A 289 -25.53 17.20 -41.55
C ALA A 289 -25.58 18.72 -41.75
N SER A 290 -24.59 19.24 -42.47
CA SER A 290 -24.41 20.66 -42.74
C SER A 290 -25.69 21.21 -43.37
N ARG A 291 -26.34 22.13 -42.65
CA ARG A 291 -27.31 23.06 -43.23
C ARG A 291 -26.58 24.33 -43.62
#